data_AF-A0AAD6F0C9-F1
#
_entry.id   AF-A0AAD6F0C9-F1
#
_cell.length_a   1.000
_cell.length_b   1.000
_cell.length_c   1.000
_cell.angle_alpha   90.00
_cell.angle_beta   90.00
_cell.angle_gamma   90.00
#
_symmetry.space_group_name_H-M   'P 1'
#
loop_
_entity.id
_entity.type
_entity.pdbx_description
1 polymer ?
#
loop_
_entity_poly.entity_id
_entity_poly.type
_entity_poly.pdbx_seq_one_letter_code
_entity_poly.pdbx_strand_id
1 'polypeptide(L)'
;MAENGKATKKLQSASVPHVLVIPFPSQGHLLPLLDLVYHLSMRRVSLTIAVTPANLPLLSPLLAKSPPNSVETIVLPFPSHPSVPPGVENAKDLPSLPHFHSFMHTLVGLMDPLLSWARSHPKPVSAIISDSFLGWTQNLAAELDIPRIVFSSNGLLFTAVSHYLWLRMPRRPDPTDDNYPVSFEEVANSPVYPWRHLSWLYRTYVEGDPDCEFIKENFLLNLKSEFVVSNSFEALEGEEFRQSVQTLGFKQAWSVGPLAPTTGASDRGGTASMSAGEVMTWLDGCPDGSVLYICFGTQVDLSTEQGAALAAALELSGVRFIWVNKGASAVPNGFEKRTADRGRVIGGWAPQLAILNHAAVGWFLTHCGWNSVLEAITAGVAMLTWPMAADQFCNARLLIESAKVAVPAVEGMKTIPDAKELGGILRNTIGEGGKEIRQRAKELSTKAVEAVREGGSSWRELEDVVEEIYKISSKVH
;
A
#
# COMPACT_ATOMS: atom_id res chain seq x y z
N MET A 1 18.50 31.03 1.14
CA MET A 1 17.72 31.59 0.01
C MET A 1 18.52 31.68 -1.31
N ALA A 2 19.85 31.87 -1.30
CA ALA A 2 20.64 31.97 -2.55
C ALA A 2 20.97 30.61 -3.22
N GLU A 3 20.95 29.48 -2.48
CA GLU A 3 21.22 28.15 -3.02
C GLU A 3 20.00 27.52 -3.71
N ASN A 4 18.79 27.63 -3.14
CA ASN A 4 17.54 27.18 -3.80
C ASN A 4 17.27 27.90 -5.14
N GLY A 5 17.73 29.16 -5.28
CA GLY A 5 17.61 29.92 -6.53
C GLY A 5 18.58 29.51 -7.64
N LYS A 6 19.65 28.76 -7.32
CA LYS A 6 20.60 28.21 -8.30
C LYS A 6 20.15 26.84 -8.83
N ALA A 7 19.60 25.97 -7.97
CA ALA A 7 19.05 24.67 -8.37
C ALA A 7 17.84 24.83 -9.32
N THR A 8 16.91 25.73 -8.99
CA THR A 8 15.75 26.06 -9.83
C THR A 8 16.13 26.68 -11.18
N LYS A 9 17.22 27.47 -11.26
CA LYS A 9 17.73 27.98 -12.54
C LYS A 9 18.42 26.90 -13.39
N LYS A 10 19.05 25.89 -12.78
CA LYS A 10 19.74 24.81 -13.49
C LYS A 10 18.76 23.81 -14.13
N LEU A 11 17.60 23.60 -13.49
CA LEU A 11 16.48 22.81 -14.04
C LEU A 11 15.76 23.50 -15.22
N GLN A 12 15.84 24.83 -15.34
CA GLN A 12 15.16 25.57 -16.42
C GLN A 12 15.84 25.43 -17.80
N SER A 13 17.08 24.93 -17.86
CA SER A 13 17.83 24.73 -19.12
C SER A 13 17.98 23.27 -19.54
N ALA A 14 17.51 22.31 -18.73
CA ALA A 14 17.60 20.88 -19.04
C ALA A 14 16.39 20.44 -19.88
N SER A 15 16.59 19.46 -20.79
CA SER A 15 15.48 18.80 -21.48
C SER A 15 14.55 18.17 -20.47
N VAL A 16 13.24 18.33 -20.67
CA VAL A 16 12.23 17.73 -19.80
C VAL A 16 12.30 16.20 -19.92
N PRO A 17 12.51 15.45 -18.82
CA PRO A 17 12.54 14.00 -18.85
C PRO A 17 11.16 13.44 -19.23
N HIS A 18 11.14 12.38 -20.04
CA HIS A 18 9.94 11.62 -20.36
C HIS A 18 10.01 10.23 -19.74
N VAL A 19 9.13 9.96 -18.79
CA VAL A 19 9.14 8.74 -17.97
C VAL A 19 7.94 7.87 -18.31
N LEU A 20 8.21 6.61 -18.66
CA LEU A 20 7.19 5.58 -18.81
C LEU A 20 6.84 5.02 -17.42
N VAL A 21 5.56 5.02 -17.07
CA VAL A 21 5.05 4.53 -15.78
C VAL A 21 4.23 3.26 -15.99
N ILE A 22 4.59 2.19 -15.28
CA ILE A 22 3.93 0.87 -15.42
C ILE A 22 3.43 0.41 -14.03
N PRO A 23 2.15 0.65 -13.70
CA PRO A 23 1.55 0.19 -12.45
C PRO A 23 1.20 -1.30 -12.47
N PHE A 24 1.30 -1.97 -11.32
CA PHE A 24 0.68 -3.29 -11.14
C PHE A 24 -0.84 -3.13 -11.02
N PRO A 25 -1.65 -3.91 -11.76
CA PRO A 25 -3.11 -3.73 -11.82
C PRO A 25 -3.82 -4.31 -10.57
N SER A 26 -3.62 -3.63 -9.45
CA SER A 26 -4.30 -3.82 -8.17
C SER A 26 -4.43 -2.46 -7.49
N GLN A 27 -5.56 -2.14 -6.87
CA GLN A 27 -5.77 -0.80 -6.29
C GLN A 27 -4.73 -0.46 -5.20
N GLY A 28 -4.27 -1.48 -4.46
CA GLY A 28 -3.24 -1.33 -3.43
C GLY A 28 -1.89 -0.82 -3.96
N HIS A 29 -1.62 -1.07 -5.24
CA HIS A 29 -0.36 -0.76 -5.92
C HIS A 29 -0.51 0.42 -6.89
N LEU A 30 -1.52 0.35 -7.76
CA LEU A 30 -1.79 1.34 -8.80
C LEU A 30 -2.06 2.72 -8.21
N LEU A 31 -2.94 2.85 -7.21
CA LEU A 31 -3.35 4.16 -6.70
C LEU A 31 -2.20 4.93 -6.05
N PRO A 32 -1.37 4.34 -5.16
CA PRO A 32 -0.20 5.03 -4.62
C PRO A 32 0.81 5.45 -5.69
N LEU A 33 0.99 4.65 -6.75
CA LEU A 33 1.88 5.03 -7.86
C LEU A 33 1.29 6.23 -8.62
N LEU A 34 -0.03 6.28 -8.85
CA LEU A 34 -0.67 7.46 -9.45
C LEU A 34 -0.49 8.72 -8.58
N ASP A 35 -0.50 8.56 -7.26
CA ASP A 35 -0.25 9.67 -6.33
C ASP A 35 1.20 10.18 -6.47
N LEU A 36 2.19 9.29 -6.64
CA LEU A 36 3.57 9.69 -7.00
C LEU A 36 3.62 10.40 -8.36
N VAL A 37 2.94 9.87 -9.39
CA VAL A 37 2.89 10.46 -10.74
C VAL A 37 2.38 11.90 -10.68
N TYR A 38 1.34 12.17 -9.89
CA TYR A 38 0.85 13.53 -9.71
C TYR A 38 1.95 14.46 -9.20
N HIS A 39 2.66 14.06 -8.13
CA HIS A 39 3.71 14.89 -7.57
C HIS A 39 4.91 15.09 -8.50
N LEU A 40 5.24 14.11 -9.34
CA LEU A 40 6.26 14.24 -10.39
C LEU A 40 5.80 15.18 -11.51
N SER A 41 4.52 15.11 -11.90
CA SER A 41 3.94 15.99 -12.93
C SER A 41 3.99 17.47 -12.52
N MET A 42 3.81 17.76 -11.23
CA MET A 42 3.94 19.11 -10.66
C MET A 42 5.37 19.65 -10.71
N ARG A 43 6.37 18.78 -10.92
CA ARG A 43 7.80 19.09 -11.02
C ARG A 43 8.33 19.00 -12.46
N ARG A 44 7.43 19.16 -13.43
CA ARG A 44 7.74 19.21 -14.87
C ARG A 44 8.42 17.93 -15.39
N VAL A 45 8.09 16.78 -14.84
CA VAL A 45 8.40 15.48 -15.46
C VAL A 45 7.26 15.15 -16.44
N SER A 46 7.58 14.86 -17.70
CA SER A 46 6.60 14.35 -18.66
C SER A 46 6.39 12.86 -18.39
N LEU A 47 5.15 12.41 -18.25
CA LEU A 47 4.85 11.04 -17.83
C LEU A 47 3.90 10.39 -18.84
N THR A 48 4.15 9.14 -19.22
CA THR A 48 3.17 8.30 -19.93
C THR A 48 2.85 7.08 -19.08
N ILE A 49 1.59 6.85 -18.77
CA ILE A 49 1.16 5.69 -17.97
C ILE A 49 0.66 4.59 -18.90
N ALA A 50 1.26 3.41 -18.79
CA ALA A 50 0.80 2.20 -19.46
C ALA A 50 -0.27 1.50 -18.64
N VAL A 51 -1.45 1.31 -19.22
CA VAL A 51 -2.59 0.66 -18.56
C VAL A 51 -3.34 -0.25 -19.53
N THR A 52 -4.21 -1.08 -18.98
CA THR A 52 -5.14 -1.91 -19.75
C THR A 52 -6.56 -1.37 -19.68
N PRO A 53 -7.47 -1.73 -20.62
CA PRO A 53 -8.80 -1.16 -20.71
C PRO A 53 -9.61 -1.15 -19.41
N ALA A 54 -9.59 -2.23 -18.61
CA ALA A 54 -10.37 -2.30 -17.36
C ALA A 54 -9.79 -1.42 -16.25
N ASN A 55 -8.50 -1.05 -16.34
CA ASN A 55 -7.82 -0.21 -15.36
C ASN A 55 -7.81 1.28 -15.75
N LEU A 56 -8.07 1.61 -17.02
CA LEU A 56 -8.08 2.98 -17.53
C LEU A 56 -8.99 3.95 -16.73
N PRO A 57 -10.22 3.58 -16.31
CA PRO A 57 -11.07 4.51 -15.56
C PRO A 57 -10.46 4.99 -14.24
N LEU A 58 -9.54 4.22 -13.64
CA LEU A 58 -8.86 4.56 -12.39
C LEU A 58 -7.91 5.76 -12.53
N LEU A 59 -7.51 6.12 -13.76
CA LEU A 59 -6.62 7.24 -14.03
C LEU A 59 -7.36 8.58 -14.11
N SER A 60 -8.69 8.55 -14.28
CA SER A 60 -9.49 9.76 -14.50
C SER A 60 -9.24 10.88 -13.47
N PRO A 61 -9.16 10.58 -12.16
CA PRO A 61 -8.92 11.62 -11.17
C PRO A 61 -7.53 12.27 -11.27
N LEU A 62 -6.50 11.47 -11.59
CA LEU A 62 -5.15 11.96 -11.82
C LEU A 62 -5.13 12.89 -13.03
N LEU A 63 -5.66 12.43 -14.17
CA LEU A 63 -5.68 13.19 -15.42
C LEU A 63 -6.43 14.52 -15.28
N ALA A 64 -7.50 14.55 -14.48
CA ALA A 64 -8.26 15.77 -14.21
C ALA A 64 -7.50 16.82 -13.38
N LYS A 65 -6.54 16.39 -12.55
CA LYS A 65 -5.81 17.29 -11.63
C LYS A 65 -4.39 17.63 -12.09
N SER A 66 -3.79 16.77 -12.90
CA SER A 66 -2.44 17.00 -13.41
C SER A 66 -2.38 18.20 -14.35
N PRO A 67 -1.24 18.91 -14.44
CA PRO A 67 -1.05 19.98 -15.42
C PRO A 67 -1.32 19.50 -16.87
N PRO A 68 -1.86 20.36 -17.76
CA PRO A 68 -2.10 19.99 -19.15
C PRO A 68 -0.84 19.42 -19.83
N ASN A 69 -0.99 18.32 -20.57
CA ASN A 69 0.08 17.63 -21.30
C ASN A 69 1.25 17.11 -20.43
N SER A 70 1.10 17.06 -19.10
CA SER A 70 2.14 16.51 -18.21
C SER A 70 2.02 14.99 -18.02
N VAL A 71 0.81 14.44 -18.15
CA VAL A 71 0.51 13.02 -18.02
C VAL A 71 -0.28 12.56 -19.24
N GLU A 72 0.29 11.64 -20.00
CA GLU A 72 -0.31 10.96 -21.14
C GLU A 72 -0.59 9.49 -20.77
N THR A 73 -1.38 8.79 -21.59
CA THR A 73 -1.74 7.39 -21.35
C THR A 73 -1.54 6.55 -22.60
N ILE A 74 -1.01 5.34 -22.43
CA ILE A 74 -1.06 4.29 -23.45
C ILE A 74 -1.93 3.15 -22.93
N VAL A 75 -2.91 2.75 -23.74
CA VAL A 75 -3.82 1.64 -23.44
C VAL A 75 -3.41 0.44 -24.28
N LEU A 76 -2.99 -0.62 -23.61
CA LEU A 76 -2.57 -1.87 -24.24
C LEU A 76 -3.53 -3.00 -23.89
N PRO A 77 -3.80 -3.94 -24.82
CA PRO A 77 -4.61 -5.10 -24.50
C PRO A 77 -3.94 -5.91 -23.39
N PHE A 78 -4.73 -6.39 -22.42
CA PHE A 78 -4.23 -7.26 -21.38
C PHE A 78 -3.75 -8.59 -22.00
N PRO A 79 -2.52 -9.07 -21.71
CA PRO A 79 -2.03 -10.32 -22.27
C PRO A 79 -2.85 -11.52 -21.79
N SER A 80 -2.95 -12.57 -22.61
CA SER A 80 -3.67 -13.78 -22.21
C SER A 80 -2.75 -14.77 -21.49
N HIS A 81 -3.35 -15.57 -20.61
CA HIS A 81 -2.71 -16.72 -19.99
C HIS A 81 -3.74 -17.83 -19.75
N PRO A 82 -3.42 -19.12 -19.98
CA PRO A 82 -4.39 -20.21 -19.83
C PRO A 82 -5.05 -20.27 -18.45
N SER A 83 -4.30 -19.91 -17.41
CA SER A 83 -4.76 -19.85 -16.02
C SER A 83 -5.30 -18.49 -15.58
N VAL A 84 -5.52 -17.52 -16.48
CA VAL A 84 -6.16 -16.24 -16.13
C VAL A 84 -7.48 -16.13 -16.90
N PRO A 85 -8.65 -16.02 -16.23
CA PRO A 85 -9.92 -15.96 -16.92
C PRO A 85 -10.00 -14.78 -17.90
N PRO A 86 -10.64 -14.94 -19.08
CA PRO A 86 -10.81 -13.85 -20.03
C PRO A 86 -11.50 -12.62 -19.41
N GLY A 87 -10.98 -11.42 -19.69
CA GLY A 87 -11.52 -10.16 -19.19
C GLY A 87 -11.11 -9.80 -17.76
N VAL A 88 -10.39 -10.66 -17.05
CA VAL A 88 -9.82 -10.33 -15.74
C VAL A 88 -8.49 -9.62 -15.93
N GLU A 89 -8.52 -8.29 -15.81
CA GLU A 89 -7.32 -7.44 -15.95
C GLU A 89 -6.88 -6.77 -14.64
N ASN A 90 -7.61 -6.98 -13.54
CA ASN A 90 -7.29 -6.44 -12.22
C ASN A 90 -7.31 -7.54 -11.17
N ALA A 91 -6.36 -7.51 -10.24
CA ALA A 91 -6.19 -8.54 -9.22
C ALA A 91 -7.43 -8.71 -8.31
N LYS A 92 -8.24 -7.67 -8.11
CA LYS A 92 -9.49 -7.78 -7.31
C LYS A 92 -10.52 -8.72 -7.93
N ASP A 93 -10.47 -8.88 -9.27
CA ASP A 93 -11.44 -9.63 -10.05
C ASP A 93 -10.98 -11.08 -10.28
N LEU A 94 -9.84 -11.48 -9.69
CA LEU A 94 -9.35 -12.85 -9.73
C LEU A 94 -10.27 -13.79 -8.93
N PRO A 95 -10.58 -14.98 -9.46
CA PRO A 95 -11.50 -15.90 -8.81
C PRO A 95 -10.94 -16.53 -7.54
N SER A 96 -9.61 -16.69 -7.45
CA SER A 96 -8.95 -17.18 -6.24
C SER A 96 -7.45 -16.90 -6.25
N LEU A 97 -6.84 -16.90 -5.05
CA LEU A 97 -5.40 -16.64 -4.85
C LEU A 97 -4.45 -17.47 -5.73
N PRO A 98 -4.68 -18.78 -5.99
CA PRO A 98 -3.81 -19.55 -6.89
C PRO A 98 -3.60 -18.96 -8.28
N HIS A 99 -4.59 -18.22 -8.83
CA HIS A 99 -4.46 -17.58 -10.14
C HIS A 99 -3.54 -16.36 -10.11
N PHE A 100 -3.16 -15.87 -8.91
CA PHE A 100 -2.34 -14.67 -8.74
C PHE A 100 -0.92 -14.85 -9.30
N HIS A 101 -0.34 -16.04 -9.21
CA HIS A 101 0.98 -16.32 -9.81
C HIS A 101 0.97 -16.12 -11.32
N SER A 102 0.04 -16.79 -12.00
CA SER A 102 -0.17 -16.67 -13.44
C SER A 102 -0.56 -15.25 -13.86
N PHE A 103 -1.32 -14.54 -13.02
CA PHE A 103 -1.67 -13.13 -13.25
C PHE A 103 -0.45 -12.19 -13.19
N MET A 104 0.50 -12.44 -12.28
CA MET A 104 1.77 -11.72 -12.30
C MET A 104 2.59 -12.07 -13.55
N HIS A 105 2.64 -13.36 -13.90
CA HIS A 105 3.42 -13.84 -15.04
C HIS A 105 2.93 -13.28 -16.37
N THR A 106 1.62 -13.30 -16.63
CA THR A 106 1.06 -12.87 -17.92
C THR A 106 1.42 -11.42 -18.29
N LEU A 107 1.66 -10.55 -17.30
CA LEU A 107 2.00 -9.14 -17.52
C LEU A 107 3.31 -8.94 -18.30
N VAL A 108 4.22 -9.92 -18.34
CA VAL A 108 5.41 -9.86 -19.20
C VAL A 108 5.06 -9.79 -20.69
N GLY A 109 3.87 -10.24 -21.08
CA GLY A 109 3.35 -10.10 -22.45
C GLY A 109 3.14 -8.65 -22.89
N LEU A 110 3.22 -7.68 -21.97
CA LEU A 110 3.24 -6.25 -22.31
C LEU A 110 4.59 -5.75 -22.82
N MET A 111 5.66 -6.55 -22.71
CA MET A 111 7.02 -6.14 -23.09
C MET A 111 7.14 -5.71 -24.55
N ASP A 112 6.73 -6.55 -25.50
CA ASP A 112 6.86 -6.24 -26.94
C ASP A 112 6.02 -5.03 -27.37
N PRO A 113 4.73 -4.89 -26.97
CA PRO A 113 3.94 -3.71 -27.26
C PRO A 113 4.55 -2.43 -26.67
N LEU A 114 5.06 -2.48 -25.44
CA LEU A 114 5.71 -1.33 -24.80
C LEU A 114 7.02 -0.95 -25.49
N LEU A 115 7.83 -1.93 -25.89
CA LEU A 115 9.07 -1.71 -26.62
C LEU A 115 8.81 -1.06 -27.98
N SER A 116 7.82 -1.57 -28.72
CA SER A 116 7.38 -1.02 -30.01
C SER A 116 6.88 0.42 -29.86
N TRP A 117 6.05 0.68 -28.84
CA TRP A 117 5.59 2.02 -28.54
C TRP A 117 6.76 2.97 -28.19
N ALA A 118 7.63 2.57 -27.25
CA ALA A 118 8.72 3.42 -26.78
C ALA A 118 9.69 3.81 -27.91
N ARG A 119 10.01 2.86 -28.81
CA ARG A 119 10.87 3.12 -29.99
C ARG A 119 10.23 3.98 -31.06
N SER A 120 8.90 3.99 -31.16
CA SER A 120 8.16 4.79 -32.16
C SER A 120 7.65 6.12 -31.63
N HIS A 121 7.70 6.34 -30.30
CA HIS A 121 7.17 7.55 -29.69
C HIS A 121 8.07 8.76 -30.02
N PRO A 122 7.51 9.92 -30.43
CA PRO A 122 8.29 11.07 -30.87
C PRO A 122 9.12 11.73 -29.75
N LYS A 123 8.73 11.52 -28.49
CA LYS A 123 9.48 11.95 -27.31
C LYS A 123 10.25 10.75 -26.73
N PRO A 124 11.58 10.68 -26.85
CA PRO A 124 12.34 9.56 -26.30
C PRO A 124 12.03 9.32 -24.82
N VAL A 125 11.77 8.08 -24.44
CA VAL A 125 11.62 7.70 -23.03
C VAL A 125 13.01 7.69 -22.39
N SER A 126 13.19 8.39 -21.28
CA SER A 126 14.47 8.52 -20.59
C SER A 126 14.60 7.65 -19.34
N ALA A 127 13.49 7.15 -18.80
CA ALA A 127 13.47 6.22 -17.67
C ALA A 127 12.12 5.47 -17.59
N ILE A 128 12.13 4.36 -16.86
CA ILE A 128 10.90 3.63 -16.49
C ILE A 128 10.69 3.73 -14.97
N ILE A 129 9.49 4.08 -14.53
CA ILE A 129 9.04 3.86 -13.15
C ILE A 129 8.03 2.72 -13.18
N SER A 130 8.26 1.66 -12.41
CA SER A 130 7.32 0.53 -12.35
C SER A 130 7.14 0.02 -10.93
N ASP A 131 5.98 -0.56 -10.67
CA ASP A 131 5.70 -1.25 -9.41
C ASP A 131 6.71 -2.39 -9.11
N SER A 132 6.95 -2.65 -7.83
CA SER A 132 7.88 -3.68 -7.35
C SER A 132 7.47 -5.11 -7.76
N PHE A 133 6.21 -5.35 -8.11
CA PHE A 133 5.75 -6.65 -8.64
C PHE A 133 6.09 -6.85 -10.12
N LEU A 134 6.60 -5.82 -10.80
CA LEU A 134 6.88 -5.81 -12.24
C LEU A 134 8.38 -5.80 -12.52
N GLY A 135 9.14 -6.64 -11.83
CA GLY A 135 10.59 -6.75 -11.98
C GLY A 135 11.07 -6.94 -13.42
N TRP A 136 10.31 -7.67 -14.23
CA TRP A 136 10.56 -7.90 -15.66
C TRP A 136 10.73 -6.61 -16.48
N THR A 137 10.15 -5.49 -16.04
CA THR A 137 10.34 -4.19 -16.70
C THR A 137 11.78 -3.68 -16.62
N GLN A 138 12.63 -4.29 -15.78
CA GLN A 138 14.07 -4.09 -15.81
C GLN A 138 14.70 -4.57 -17.13
N ASN A 139 14.18 -5.66 -17.69
CA ASN A 139 14.64 -6.17 -18.99
C ASN A 139 14.16 -5.25 -20.13
N LEU A 140 12.93 -4.73 -20.03
CA LEU A 140 12.43 -3.69 -20.95
C LEU A 140 13.32 -2.43 -20.92
N ALA A 141 13.73 -2.00 -19.72
CA ALA A 141 14.63 -0.86 -19.56
C ALA A 141 16.00 -1.12 -20.22
N ALA A 142 16.54 -2.33 -20.08
CA ALA A 142 17.80 -2.72 -20.72
C ALA A 142 17.69 -2.75 -22.26
N GLU A 143 16.58 -3.23 -22.82
CA GLU A 143 16.30 -3.22 -24.27
C GLU A 143 16.16 -1.81 -24.88
N LEU A 144 15.87 -0.83 -24.03
CA LEU A 144 15.77 0.58 -24.36
C LEU A 144 17.04 1.37 -24.00
N ASP A 145 18.03 0.74 -23.36
CA ASP A 145 19.24 1.37 -22.80
C ASP A 145 18.94 2.56 -21.87
N ILE A 146 17.95 2.40 -20.99
CA ILE A 146 17.52 3.40 -20.01
C ILE A 146 17.43 2.79 -18.60
N PRO A 147 17.51 3.59 -17.53
CA PRO A 147 17.35 3.06 -16.19
C PRO A 147 15.88 2.81 -15.83
N ARG A 148 15.70 1.88 -14.90
CA ARG A 148 14.44 1.62 -14.22
C ARG A 148 14.52 2.09 -12.78
N ILE A 149 13.42 2.65 -12.30
CA ILE A 149 13.16 3.04 -10.92
C ILE A 149 12.04 2.15 -10.39
N VAL A 150 12.25 1.56 -9.22
CA VAL A 150 11.23 0.75 -8.55
C VAL A 150 10.34 1.66 -7.72
N PHE A 151 9.03 1.51 -7.85
CA PHE A 151 8.09 2.03 -6.87
C PHE A 151 7.60 0.90 -5.96
N SER A 152 7.72 1.09 -4.64
CA SER A 152 7.17 0.19 -3.63
C SER A 152 5.99 0.85 -2.94
N SER A 153 4.80 0.26 -3.12
CA SER A 153 3.59 0.65 -2.38
C SER A 153 3.54 0.07 -0.96
N ASN A 154 4.64 -0.52 -0.47
CA ASN A 154 4.79 -1.05 0.87
C ASN A 154 5.84 -0.26 1.67
N GLY A 155 5.87 -0.47 2.98
CA GLY A 155 6.94 0.05 3.84
C GLY A 155 8.31 -0.59 3.54
N LEU A 156 9.37 0.06 3.99
CA LEU A 156 10.75 -0.39 3.89
C LEU A 156 10.98 -1.71 4.64
N LEU A 157 10.37 -1.93 5.81
CA LEU A 157 10.49 -3.20 6.54
C LEU A 157 10.01 -4.37 5.68
N PHE A 158 8.80 -4.29 5.12
CA PHE A 158 8.30 -5.36 4.25
C PHE A 158 9.13 -5.48 2.98
N THR A 159 9.57 -4.35 2.40
CA THR A 159 10.45 -4.36 1.23
C THR A 159 11.74 -5.14 1.52
N ALA A 160 12.36 -4.93 2.69
CA ALA A 160 13.55 -5.68 3.09
C ALA A 160 13.22 -7.17 3.32
N VAL A 161 12.17 -7.47 4.09
CA VAL A 161 11.72 -8.86 4.36
C VAL A 161 11.43 -9.61 3.06
N SER A 162 10.69 -9.02 2.12
CA SER A 162 10.32 -9.69 0.87
C SER A 162 11.54 -9.98 0.00
N HIS A 163 12.50 -9.06 -0.12
CA HIS A 163 13.70 -9.29 -0.91
C HIS A 163 14.66 -10.27 -0.24
N TYR A 164 14.78 -10.26 1.10
CA TYR A 164 15.51 -11.28 1.83
C TYR A 164 14.98 -12.69 1.54
N LEU A 165 13.65 -12.87 1.56
CA LEU A 165 13.03 -14.16 1.26
C LEU A 165 13.47 -14.70 -0.11
N TRP A 166 13.38 -13.90 -1.16
CA TRP A 166 13.72 -14.34 -2.52
C TRP A 166 15.23 -14.44 -2.78
N LEU A 167 16.05 -13.64 -2.07
CA LEU A 167 17.50 -13.65 -2.21
C LEU A 167 18.16 -14.80 -1.43
N ARG A 168 17.70 -15.06 -0.21
CA ARG A 168 18.27 -16.06 0.70
C ARG A 168 17.55 -17.39 0.67
N MET A 169 16.31 -17.41 0.17
CA MET A 169 15.47 -18.61 0.04
C MET A 169 15.46 -19.48 1.32
N PRO A 170 15.20 -18.90 2.53
CA PRO A 170 15.14 -19.70 3.75
C PRO A 170 14.09 -20.80 3.63
N ARG A 171 14.46 -22.03 4.02
CA ARG A 171 13.58 -23.20 3.99
C ARG A 171 13.31 -23.68 5.42
N ARG A 172 12.07 -24.09 5.69
CA ARG A 172 11.75 -24.85 6.89
C ARG A 172 12.11 -26.34 6.69
N PRO A 173 12.69 -27.02 7.69
CA PRO A 173 13.01 -28.44 7.60
C PRO A 173 11.76 -29.33 7.45
N ASP A 174 10.69 -28.99 8.17
CA ASP A 174 9.40 -29.68 8.11
C ASP A 174 8.39 -28.81 7.35
N PRO A 175 7.90 -29.24 6.18
CA PRO A 175 6.89 -28.52 5.40
C PRO A 175 5.53 -28.34 6.11
N THR A 176 5.28 -29.04 7.21
CA THR A 176 4.03 -28.94 7.99
C THR A 176 4.15 -28.02 9.20
N ASP A 177 5.37 -27.61 9.57
CA ASP A 177 5.59 -26.66 10.65
C ASP A 177 5.36 -25.22 10.15
N ASP A 178 4.10 -24.80 10.21
CA ASP A 178 3.67 -23.42 9.94
C ASP A 178 4.15 -22.43 11.01
N ASN A 179 4.65 -22.91 12.15
CA ASN A 179 5.17 -22.09 13.23
C ASN A 179 6.70 -21.98 13.22
N TYR A 180 7.36 -22.62 12.25
CA TYR A 180 8.81 -22.59 12.12
C TYR A 180 9.33 -21.15 12.10
N PRO A 181 10.25 -20.77 13.01
CA PRO A 181 10.76 -19.41 13.08
C PRO A 181 11.75 -19.14 11.94
N VAL A 182 11.51 -18.07 11.18
CA VAL A 182 12.42 -17.58 10.14
C VAL A 182 13.02 -16.25 10.61
N SER A 183 14.35 -16.24 10.74
CA SER A 183 15.14 -15.07 11.14
C SER A 183 15.61 -14.28 9.92
N PHE A 184 15.57 -12.96 10.03
CA PHE A 184 15.96 -12.00 8.98
C PHE A 184 17.19 -11.20 9.44
N GLU A 185 18.35 -11.84 9.47
CA GLU A 185 19.57 -11.29 10.10
C GLU A 185 20.07 -9.99 9.44
N GLU A 186 19.83 -9.80 8.14
CA GLU A 186 20.21 -8.62 7.36
C GLU A 186 19.15 -7.50 7.40
N VAL A 187 18.06 -7.70 8.15
CA VAL A 187 17.02 -6.70 8.36
C VAL A 187 17.16 -6.12 9.77
N ALA A 188 17.02 -4.80 9.90
CA ALA A 188 17.17 -4.10 11.17
C ALA A 188 16.28 -4.71 12.27
N ASN A 189 16.86 -4.82 13.47
CA ASN A 189 16.28 -5.52 14.63
C ASN A 189 16.14 -7.05 14.46
N SER A 190 16.65 -7.62 13.38
CA SER A 190 16.65 -9.05 13.07
C SER A 190 15.30 -9.73 13.38
N PRO A 191 14.20 -9.27 12.78
CA PRO A 191 12.88 -9.76 13.14
C PRO A 191 12.77 -11.24 12.85
N VAL A 192 11.99 -11.93 13.69
CA VAL A 192 11.66 -13.34 13.52
C VAL A 192 10.17 -13.47 13.26
N TYR A 193 9.81 -14.16 12.18
CA TYR A 193 8.42 -14.46 11.85
C TYR A 193 8.21 -15.97 11.81
N PRO A 194 7.10 -16.50 12.35
CA PRO A 194 6.71 -17.88 12.06
C PRO A 194 6.40 -18.02 10.57
N TRP A 195 6.64 -19.19 10.00
CA TRP A 195 6.47 -19.44 8.57
C TRP A 195 5.11 -18.96 8.04
N ARG A 196 4.02 -19.20 8.78
CA ARG A 196 2.66 -18.76 8.42
C ARG A 196 2.49 -17.25 8.22
N HIS A 197 3.35 -16.41 8.80
CA HIS A 197 3.31 -14.95 8.67
C HIS A 197 4.07 -14.44 7.44
N LEU A 198 4.82 -15.31 6.75
CA LEU A 198 5.49 -14.94 5.50
C LEU A 198 4.48 -14.74 4.37
N SER A 199 4.87 -13.94 3.37
CA SER A 199 4.06 -13.68 2.18
C SER A 199 3.59 -14.99 1.56
N TRP A 200 2.29 -15.07 1.22
CA TRP A 200 1.72 -16.24 0.57
C TRP A 200 2.49 -16.60 -0.71
N LEU A 201 2.89 -15.60 -1.51
CA LEU A 201 3.71 -15.77 -2.72
C LEU A 201 4.98 -16.61 -2.47
N TYR A 202 5.65 -16.36 -1.34
CA TYR A 202 6.85 -17.11 -0.98
C TYR A 202 6.52 -18.50 -0.44
N ARG A 203 5.49 -18.61 0.40
CA ARG A 203 5.10 -19.89 1.03
C ARG A 203 4.56 -20.92 0.04
N THR A 204 4.04 -20.47 -1.10
CA THR A 204 3.53 -21.33 -2.18
C THR A 204 4.47 -21.46 -3.36
N TYR A 205 5.71 -20.97 -3.24
CA TYR A 205 6.75 -21.16 -4.25
C TYR A 205 7.02 -22.65 -4.48
N VAL A 206 7.00 -23.06 -5.75
CA VAL A 206 7.35 -24.41 -6.19
C VAL A 206 8.57 -24.30 -7.11
N GLU A 207 9.67 -24.93 -6.71
CA GLU A 207 10.91 -24.93 -7.48
C GLU A 207 10.69 -25.59 -8.86
N GLY A 208 11.04 -24.87 -9.92
CA GLY A 208 10.87 -25.30 -11.31
C GLY A 208 9.48 -25.08 -11.91
N ASP A 209 8.49 -24.61 -11.14
CA ASP A 209 7.23 -24.13 -11.71
C ASP A 209 7.45 -22.81 -12.46
N PRO A 210 7.03 -22.66 -13.72
CA PRO A 210 7.32 -21.47 -14.53
C PRO A 210 6.83 -20.16 -13.92
N ASP A 211 5.62 -20.14 -13.35
CA ASP A 211 5.06 -18.93 -12.75
C ASP A 211 5.82 -18.57 -11.45
N CYS A 212 6.16 -19.57 -10.64
CA CYS A 212 6.92 -19.38 -9.41
C CYS A 212 8.36 -18.88 -9.67
N GLU A 213 9.06 -19.46 -10.65
CA GLU A 213 10.40 -18.99 -11.04
C GLU A 213 10.36 -17.56 -11.60
N PHE A 214 9.34 -17.23 -12.40
CA PHE A 214 9.15 -15.87 -12.89
C PHE A 214 8.94 -14.87 -11.75
N ILE A 215 8.13 -15.21 -10.74
CA ILE A 215 7.91 -14.34 -9.57
C ILE A 215 9.22 -14.13 -8.80
N LYS A 216 9.97 -15.20 -8.53
CA LYS A 216 11.29 -15.11 -7.88
C LYS A 216 12.21 -14.20 -8.68
N GLU A 217 12.30 -14.39 -10.00
CA GLU A 217 13.12 -13.55 -10.88
C GLU A 217 12.67 -12.08 -10.84
N ASN A 218 11.37 -11.79 -10.85
CA ASN A 218 10.86 -10.43 -10.72
C ASN A 218 11.39 -9.72 -9.46
N PHE A 219 11.34 -10.38 -8.30
CA PHE A 219 11.86 -9.78 -7.08
C PHE A 219 13.38 -9.57 -7.13
N LEU A 220 14.13 -10.48 -7.75
CA LEU A 220 15.58 -10.32 -7.92
C LEU A 220 15.94 -9.20 -8.94
N LEU A 221 15.14 -9.01 -9.98
CA LEU A 221 15.34 -7.95 -10.97
C LEU A 221 15.14 -6.54 -10.37
N ASN A 222 14.37 -6.39 -9.30
CA ASN A 222 14.28 -5.12 -8.57
C ASN A 222 15.62 -4.63 -8.05
N LEU A 223 16.52 -5.54 -7.64
CA LEU A 223 17.85 -5.18 -7.11
C LEU A 223 18.78 -4.62 -8.19
N LYS A 224 18.45 -4.82 -9.48
CA LYS A 224 19.23 -4.28 -10.61
C LYS A 224 18.81 -2.88 -11.03
N SER A 225 17.71 -2.36 -10.47
CA SER A 225 17.20 -1.03 -10.78
C SER A 225 18.07 0.08 -10.19
N GLU A 226 17.88 1.30 -10.69
CA GLU A 226 18.73 2.43 -10.33
C GLU A 226 18.52 2.86 -8.88
N PHE A 227 17.27 2.93 -8.45
CA PHE A 227 16.89 3.13 -7.05
C PHE A 227 15.45 2.68 -6.81
N VAL A 228 15.07 2.56 -5.54
CA VAL A 228 13.69 2.32 -5.09
C VAL A 228 13.11 3.56 -4.42
N VAL A 229 11.84 3.84 -4.72
CA VAL A 229 11.02 4.87 -4.10
C VAL A 229 9.88 4.18 -3.36
N SER A 230 9.82 4.36 -2.04
CA SER A 230 8.76 3.83 -1.18
C SER A 230 7.79 4.93 -0.77
N ASN A 231 6.51 4.60 -0.74
CA ASN A 231 5.49 5.41 -0.09
C ASN A 231 5.58 5.23 1.44
N SER A 232 6.63 5.78 2.04
CA SER A 232 6.87 5.80 3.49
C SER A 232 7.61 7.08 3.88
N PHE A 233 7.87 7.28 5.16
CA PHE A 233 8.58 8.46 5.67
C PHE A 233 9.48 8.12 6.86
N GLU A 234 10.55 8.88 7.01
CA GLU A 234 11.63 8.65 7.98
C GLU A 234 11.11 8.49 9.42
N ALA A 235 10.15 9.31 9.85
CA ALA A 235 9.65 9.25 11.23
C ALA A 235 8.82 7.99 11.55
N LEU A 236 8.39 7.21 10.54
CA LEU A 236 7.66 5.95 10.72
C LEU A 236 8.57 4.73 10.79
N GLU A 237 9.56 4.66 9.90
CA GLU A 237 10.41 3.46 9.73
C GLU A 237 11.88 3.67 10.14
N GLY A 238 12.35 4.91 10.23
CA GLY A 238 13.74 5.20 10.56
C GLY A 238 14.72 4.86 9.43
N GLU A 239 15.99 5.19 9.67
CA GLU A 239 17.07 5.00 8.70
C GLU A 239 17.57 3.55 8.67
N GLU A 240 17.40 2.80 9.75
CA GLU A 240 17.82 1.41 9.88
C GLU A 240 17.13 0.48 8.87
N PHE A 241 15.83 0.69 8.57
CA PHE A 241 15.15 -0.09 7.55
C PHE A 241 15.57 0.33 6.14
N ARG A 242 15.95 1.61 5.91
CA ARG A 242 16.55 2.04 4.64
C ARG A 242 17.87 1.31 4.38
N GLN A 243 18.73 1.26 5.39
CA GLN A 243 20.00 0.52 5.34
C GLN A 243 19.80 -0.97 5.13
N SER A 244 18.73 -1.55 5.68
CA SER A 244 18.38 -2.97 5.45
C SER A 244 18.06 -3.23 3.97
N VAL A 245 17.25 -2.36 3.35
CA VAL A 245 16.93 -2.45 1.92
C VAL A 245 18.20 -2.31 1.07
N GLN A 246 19.11 -1.41 1.42
CA GLN A 246 20.39 -1.25 0.72
C GLN A 246 21.34 -2.44 0.90
N THR A 247 21.43 -2.98 2.12
CA THR A 247 22.23 -4.19 2.44
C THR A 247 21.83 -5.38 1.57
N LEU A 248 20.53 -5.48 1.24
CA LEU A 248 19.99 -6.54 0.38
C LEU A 248 20.25 -6.32 -1.13
N GLY A 249 20.81 -5.17 -1.52
CA GLY A 249 21.32 -4.93 -2.87
C GLY A 249 20.72 -3.72 -3.60
N PHE A 250 19.73 -3.03 -3.05
CA PHE A 250 19.28 -1.77 -3.65
C PHE A 250 20.37 -0.71 -3.52
N LYS A 251 20.75 -0.07 -4.63
CA LYS A 251 21.79 0.97 -4.62
C LYS A 251 21.41 2.16 -3.73
N GLN A 252 20.15 2.59 -3.83
CA GLN A 252 19.60 3.74 -3.13
C GLN A 252 18.11 3.50 -2.88
N ALA A 253 17.61 3.95 -1.73
CA ALA A 253 16.20 3.90 -1.35
C ALA A 253 15.74 5.28 -0.88
N TRP A 254 14.55 5.69 -1.32
CA TRP A 254 13.91 6.97 -0.99
C TRP A 254 12.52 6.75 -0.38
N SER A 255 12.15 7.57 0.59
CA SER A 255 10.90 7.56 1.35
C SER A 255 10.17 8.88 1.15
N VAL A 256 9.29 8.90 0.16
CA VAL A 256 8.65 10.13 -0.36
C VAL A 256 7.21 10.34 0.14
N GLY A 257 6.77 9.50 1.08
CA GLY A 257 5.41 9.48 1.61
C GLY A 257 5.18 10.34 2.85
N PRO A 258 3.99 10.24 3.48
CA PRO A 258 2.80 9.64 2.89
C PRO A 258 2.34 10.44 1.66
N LEU A 259 2.24 9.76 0.51
CA LEU A 259 1.72 10.38 -0.71
C LEU A 259 0.23 10.64 -0.53
N ALA A 260 -0.17 11.90 -0.63
CA ALA A 260 -1.56 12.28 -0.45
C ALA A 260 -2.41 11.75 -1.63
N PRO A 261 -3.62 11.22 -1.38
CA PRO A 261 -4.53 10.86 -2.45
C PRO A 261 -4.78 12.03 -3.39
N THR A 262 -4.57 11.79 -4.68
CA THR A 262 -4.96 12.70 -5.76
C THR A 262 -6.47 12.91 -5.84
N THR A 263 -7.30 12.16 -5.14
CA THR A 263 -8.76 12.29 -5.09
C THR A 263 -9.23 12.91 -3.76
N GLY A 264 -10.32 13.68 -3.80
CA GLY A 264 -11.04 13.98 -2.55
C GLY A 264 -11.57 12.68 -1.92
N ALA A 265 -11.85 12.70 -0.62
CA ALA A 265 -12.31 11.55 0.17
C ALA A 265 -13.57 10.83 -0.38
N SER A 266 -14.26 11.40 -1.37
CA SER A 266 -15.51 10.91 -1.97
C SER A 266 -15.34 10.05 -3.22
N ASP A 267 -14.20 10.11 -3.93
CA ASP A 267 -14.16 9.68 -5.36
C ASP A 267 -13.53 8.29 -5.59
N ARG A 268 -13.04 7.62 -4.54
CA ARG A 268 -12.43 6.27 -4.62
C ARG A 268 -13.43 5.12 -4.36
N GLY A 269 -14.73 5.37 -4.52
CA GLY A 269 -15.78 4.51 -3.95
C GLY A 269 -16.82 3.90 -4.89
N GLY A 270 -17.45 2.83 -4.40
CA GLY A 270 -18.68 2.26 -4.95
C GLY A 270 -19.92 2.76 -4.20
N THR A 271 -21.09 2.16 -4.46
CA THR A 271 -22.34 2.51 -3.76
C THR A 271 -22.30 2.12 -2.28
N ALA A 272 -22.66 3.05 -1.39
CA ALA A 272 -22.74 2.85 0.05
C ALA A 272 -24.21 2.69 0.50
N SER A 273 -24.47 1.87 1.53
CA SER A 273 -25.82 1.74 2.11
C SER A 273 -26.24 2.95 2.96
N MET A 274 -25.27 3.77 3.36
CA MET A 274 -25.46 5.02 4.09
C MET A 274 -24.76 6.15 3.35
N SER A 275 -25.40 7.32 3.33
CA SER A 275 -24.75 8.50 2.77
C SER A 275 -23.61 8.97 3.67
N ALA A 276 -22.59 9.61 3.07
CA ALA A 276 -21.50 10.21 3.84
C ALA A 276 -22.03 11.21 4.90
N GLY A 277 -23.08 11.97 4.58
CA GLY A 277 -23.67 12.95 5.50
C GLY A 277 -24.30 12.33 6.75
N GLU A 278 -24.98 11.18 6.62
CA GLU A 278 -25.56 10.48 7.77
C GLU A 278 -24.50 9.94 8.72
N VAL A 279 -23.39 9.42 8.16
CA VAL A 279 -22.25 8.93 8.95
C VAL A 279 -21.59 10.07 9.72
N MET A 280 -21.34 11.21 9.06
CA MET A 280 -20.76 12.39 9.73
C MET A 280 -21.66 12.95 10.82
N THR A 281 -22.97 13.06 10.56
CA THR A 281 -23.95 13.56 11.57
C THR A 281 -23.94 12.70 12.83
N TRP A 282 -23.79 11.38 12.71
CA TRP A 282 -23.68 10.50 13.87
C TRP A 282 -22.35 10.67 14.61
N LEU A 283 -21.25 10.85 13.88
CA LEU A 283 -19.93 11.11 14.45
C LEU A 283 -19.87 12.44 15.20
N ASP A 284 -20.55 13.48 14.72
CA ASP A 284 -20.67 14.79 15.38
C ASP A 284 -21.28 14.69 16.79
N GLY A 285 -22.13 13.69 17.02
CA GLY A 285 -22.74 13.42 18.33
C GLY A 285 -21.86 12.60 19.29
N CYS A 286 -20.67 12.18 18.88
CA CYS A 286 -19.79 11.32 19.66
C CYS A 286 -18.64 12.11 20.30
N PRO A 287 -18.20 11.75 21.53
CA PRO A 287 -17.02 12.37 22.13
C PRO A 287 -15.74 12.12 21.31
N ASP A 288 -14.81 13.08 21.37
CA ASP A 288 -13.51 13.00 20.69
C ASP A 288 -12.74 11.72 21.06
N GLY A 289 -12.18 11.07 20.04
CA GLY A 289 -11.36 9.87 20.18
C GLY A 289 -12.07 8.64 20.77
N SER A 290 -13.41 8.65 20.85
CA SER A 290 -14.20 7.59 21.50
C SER A 290 -14.73 6.51 20.56
N VAL A 291 -14.65 6.73 19.24
CA VAL A 291 -15.21 5.84 18.22
C VAL A 291 -14.12 4.94 17.63
N LEU A 292 -14.46 3.65 17.51
CA LEU A 292 -13.71 2.64 16.78
C LEU A 292 -14.21 2.54 15.33
N TYR A 293 -13.37 2.85 14.36
CA TYR A 293 -13.60 2.51 12.97
C TYR A 293 -13.14 1.07 12.70
N ILE A 294 -13.89 0.29 11.92
CA ILE A 294 -13.59 -1.11 11.59
C ILE A 294 -13.74 -1.31 10.09
N CYS A 295 -12.63 -1.63 9.42
CA CYS A 295 -12.57 -1.88 7.98
C CYS A 295 -11.36 -2.76 7.63
N PHE A 296 -11.58 -3.77 6.80
CA PHE A 296 -10.55 -4.74 6.39
C PHE A 296 -10.09 -4.53 4.92
N GLY A 297 -10.20 -3.30 4.40
CA GLY A 297 -9.73 -2.94 3.06
C GLY A 297 -10.69 -3.37 1.96
N THR A 298 -10.21 -3.41 0.70
CA THR A 298 -11.06 -3.69 -0.48
C THR A 298 -11.26 -5.18 -0.76
N GLN A 299 -10.32 -6.05 -0.36
CA GLN A 299 -10.23 -7.45 -0.81
C GLN A 299 -10.60 -8.49 0.25
N VAL A 300 -10.87 -8.08 1.49
CA VAL A 300 -11.16 -9.00 2.60
C VAL A 300 -12.57 -8.76 3.12
N ASP A 301 -13.32 -9.86 3.21
CA ASP A 301 -14.59 -9.95 3.91
C ASP A 301 -14.47 -10.96 5.06
N LEU A 302 -15.08 -10.62 6.20
CA LEU A 302 -15.13 -11.55 7.34
C LEU A 302 -16.11 -12.70 7.04
N SER A 303 -15.76 -13.91 7.49
CA SER A 303 -16.71 -15.02 7.50
C SER A 303 -17.90 -14.73 8.44
N THR A 304 -18.99 -15.47 8.29
CA THR A 304 -20.15 -15.38 9.20
C THR A 304 -19.75 -15.59 10.66
N GLU A 305 -18.85 -16.52 10.93
CA GLU A 305 -18.36 -16.84 12.27
C GLU A 305 -17.46 -15.72 12.82
N GLN A 306 -16.56 -15.18 12.00
CA GLN A 306 -15.71 -14.05 12.38
C GLN A 306 -16.54 -12.80 12.67
N GLY A 307 -17.52 -12.51 11.81
CA GLY A 307 -18.46 -11.40 11.99
C GLY A 307 -19.32 -11.55 13.24
N ALA A 308 -19.80 -12.78 13.53
CA ALA A 308 -20.55 -13.06 14.75
C ALA A 308 -19.69 -12.87 16.02
N ALA A 309 -18.44 -13.31 16.00
CA ALA A 309 -17.50 -13.11 17.10
C ALA A 309 -17.17 -11.63 17.33
N LEU A 310 -16.92 -10.88 16.25
CA LEU A 310 -16.70 -9.43 16.31
C LEU A 310 -17.93 -8.69 16.85
N ALA A 311 -19.12 -9.03 16.37
CA ALA A 311 -20.39 -8.46 16.85
C ALA A 311 -20.58 -8.70 18.36
N ALA A 312 -20.36 -9.93 18.83
CA ALA A 312 -20.43 -10.25 20.25
C ALA A 312 -19.38 -9.47 21.07
N ALA A 313 -18.16 -9.32 20.56
CA ALA A 313 -17.12 -8.51 21.21
C ALA A 313 -17.50 -7.02 21.31
N LEU A 314 -18.13 -6.46 20.28
CA LEU A 314 -18.63 -5.08 20.27
C LEU A 314 -19.78 -4.88 21.27
N GLU A 315 -20.70 -5.84 21.35
CA GLU A 315 -21.77 -5.82 22.36
C GLU A 315 -21.20 -5.88 23.77
N LEU A 316 -20.27 -6.81 24.04
CA LEU A 316 -19.64 -6.99 25.33
C LEU A 316 -18.82 -5.75 25.73
N SER A 317 -18.00 -5.21 24.83
CA SER A 317 -17.10 -4.09 25.13
C SER A 317 -17.83 -2.78 25.41
N GLY A 318 -19.01 -2.57 24.80
CA GLY A 318 -19.81 -1.35 24.97
C GLY A 318 -19.21 -0.10 24.29
N VAL A 319 -18.20 -0.29 23.43
CA VAL A 319 -17.53 0.82 22.72
C VAL A 319 -18.42 1.39 21.62
N ARG A 320 -18.17 2.65 21.25
CA ARG A 320 -18.80 3.24 20.05
C ARG A 320 -18.06 2.77 18.81
N PHE A 321 -18.77 2.44 17.75
CA PHE A 321 -18.12 1.92 16.54
C PHE A 321 -18.81 2.28 15.22
N ILE A 322 -18.01 2.29 14.16
CA ILE A 322 -18.47 2.21 12.78
C ILE A 322 -17.86 0.94 12.19
N TRP A 323 -18.69 0.02 11.73
CA TRP A 323 -18.26 -1.20 11.06
C TRP A 323 -18.65 -1.19 9.58
N VAL A 324 -17.65 -1.14 8.72
CA VAL A 324 -17.84 -1.30 7.27
C VAL A 324 -17.88 -2.79 6.95
N ASN A 325 -18.97 -3.24 6.35
CA ASN A 325 -19.17 -4.63 5.98
C ASN A 325 -19.74 -4.71 4.56
N LYS A 326 -19.09 -5.47 3.67
CA LYS A 326 -19.54 -5.58 2.28
C LYS A 326 -20.46 -6.75 2.03
N GLY A 327 -20.36 -7.81 2.84
CA GLY A 327 -21.17 -9.02 2.71
C GLY A 327 -22.30 -9.07 3.74
N ALA A 328 -23.56 -9.16 3.30
CA ALA A 328 -24.73 -9.15 4.19
C ALA A 328 -24.74 -10.28 5.25
N SER A 329 -23.98 -11.37 5.06
CA SER A 329 -23.98 -12.54 5.95
C SER A 329 -23.14 -12.40 7.22
N ALA A 330 -22.19 -11.46 7.28
CA ALA A 330 -21.28 -11.35 8.43
C ALA A 330 -21.91 -10.67 9.66
N VAL A 331 -22.98 -9.88 9.48
CA VAL A 331 -23.61 -9.11 10.57
C VAL A 331 -24.78 -9.92 11.14
N PRO A 332 -24.77 -10.30 12.43
CA PRO A 332 -25.83 -11.11 13.01
C PRO A 332 -27.19 -10.41 13.03
N ASN A 333 -28.25 -11.19 12.87
CA ASN A 333 -29.63 -10.69 12.92
C ASN A 333 -29.91 -9.91 14.22
N GLY A 334 -30.43 -8.69 14.06
CA GLY A 334 -30.78 -7.80 15.16
C GLY A 334 -29.60 -7.10 15.84
N PHE A 335 -28.35 -7.34 15.42
CA PHE A 335 -27.16 -6.67 15.98
C PHE A 335 -27.26 -5.15 15.88
N GLU A 336 -27.61 -4.63 14.70
CA GLU A 336 -27.76 -3.19 14.49
C GLU A 336 -28.81 -2.58 15.42
N LYS A 337 -29.93 -3.28 15.66
CA LYS A 337 -30.97 -2.82 16.60
C LYS A 337 -30.47 -2.79 18.04
N ARG A 338 -29.70 -3.79 18.47
CA ARG A 338 -29.16 -3.89 19.84
C ARG A 338 -28.03 -2.89 20.12
N THR A 339 -27.43 -2.33 19.08
CA THR A 339 -26.29 -1.40 19.17
C THR A 339 -26.59 -0.01 18.58
N ALA A 340 -27.84 0.28 18.22
CA ALA A 340 -28.24 1.52 17.52
C ALA A 340 -27.89 2.81 18.29
N ASP A 341 -27.74 2.73 19.61
CA ASP A 341 -27.33 3.85 20.48
C ASP A 341 -25.83 4.20 20.36
N ARG A 342 -24.99 3.26 19.92
CA ARG A 342 -23.52 3.38 19.97
C ARG A 342 -22.78 2.88 18.73
N GLY A 343 -23.47 2.23 17.79
CA GLY A 343 -22.86 1.58 16.64
C GLY A 343 -23.54 1.95 15.32
N ARG A 344 -22.76 1.99 14.24
CA ARG A 344 -23.27 2.05 12.86
C ARG A 344 -22.61 0.94 12.03
N VAL A 345 -23.40 0.29 11.20
CA VAL A 345 -22.92 -0.67 10.20
C VAL A 345 -23.15 -0.07 8.82
N ILE A 346 -22.10 -0.02 8.00
CA ILE A 346 -22.16 0.53 6.64
C ILE A 346 -21.97 -0.63 5.67
N GLY A 347 -22.99 -0.87 4.85
CA GLY A 347 -22.99 -1.80 3.74
C GLY A 347 -22.21 -1.27 2.53
N GLY A 348 -21.32 -2.09 1.97
CA GLY A 348 -20.62 -1.75 0.73
C GLY A 348 -19.43 -0.81 0.96
N TRP A 349 -19.44 0.37 0.34
CA TRP A 349 -18.35 1.34 0.46
C TRP A 349 -18.57 2.34 1.61
N ALA A 350 -17.49 2.85 2.19
CA ALA A 350 -17.54 3.88 3.23
C ALA A 350 -16.52 4.99 2.92
N PRO A 351 -16.82 6.26 3.26
CA PRO A 351 -15.91 7.38 3.06
C PRO A 351 -14.77 7.34 4.09
N GLN A 352 -13.89 6.34 3.97
CA GLN A 352 -12.86 5.97 4.95
C GLN A 352 -12.00 7.18 5.36
N LEU A 353 -11.52 7.96 4.40
CA LEU A 353 -10.73 9.17 4.68
C LEU A 353 -11.50 10.20 5.50
N ALA A 354 -12.79 10.41 5.22
CA ALA A 354 -13.60 11.35 5.98
C ALA A 354 -13.89 10.84 7.39
N ILE A 355 -14.13 9.52 7.55
CA ILE A 355 -14.32 8.89 8.86
C ILE A 355 -13.05 8.99 9.70
N LEU A 356 -11.89 8.63 9.14
CA LEU A 356 -10.60 8.66 9.84
C LEU A 356 -10.23 10.09 10.29
N ASN A 357 -10.53 11.11 9.48
CA ASN A 357 -10.24 12.50 9.82
C ASN A 357 -11.24 13.14 10.81
N HIS A 358 -12.29 12.42 11.22
CA HIS A 358 -13.27 12.95 12.16
C HIS A 358 -12.76 12.88 13.61
N ALA A 359 -12.88 13.97 14.38
CA ALA A 359 -12.34 14.08 15.74
C ALA A 359 -12.82 12.98 16.71
N ALA A 360 -14.08 12.53 16.57
CA ALA A 360 -14.64 11.42 17.33
C ALA A 360 -13.92 10.06 17.10
N VAL A 361 -13.28 9.85 15.96
CA VAL A 361 -12.60 8.59 15.63
C VAL A 361 -11.20 8.60 16.25
N GLY A 362 -10.99 7.73 17.24
CA GLY A 362 -9.72 7.59 17.94
C GLY A 362 -8.99 6.29 17.64
N TRP A 363 -9.71 5.30 17.09
CA TRP A 363 -9.21 3.96 16.88
C TRP A 363 -9.64 3.37 15.55
N PHE A 364 -8.76 2.55 14.97
CA PHE A 364 -9.04 1.81 13.76
C PHE A 364 -8.67 0.33 13.93
N LEU A 365 -9.67 -0.55 13.95
CA LEU A 365 -9.47 -1.99 13.79
C LEU A 365 -9.27 -2.29 12.31
N THR A 366 -8.04 -2.70 11.96
CA THR A 366 -7.60 -2.81 10.58
C THR A 366 -6.83 -4.11 10.33
N HIS A 367 -6.97 -4.61 9.11
CA HIS A 367 -6.10 -5.65 8.56
C HIS A 367 -4.64 -5.22 8.37
N CYS A 368 -4.27 -3.96 8.60
CA CYS A 368 -2.90 -3.44 8.45
C CYS A 368 -2.36 -3.41 7.02
N GLY A 369 -3.22 -3.31 6.00
CA GLY A 369 -2.77 -3.00 4.64
C GLY A 369 -2.12 -1.60 4.58
N TRP A 370 -0.99 -1.48 3.89
CA TRP A 370 -0.11 -0.29 3.98
C TRP A 370 -0.82 1.04 3.68
N ASN A 371 -1.67 1.09 2.66
CA ASN A 371 -2.43 2.31 2.34
C ASN A 371 -3.33 2.74 3.50
N SER A 372 -4.08 1.81 4.11
CA SER A 372 -4.94 2.11 5.26
C SER A 372 -4.14 2.48 6.50
N VAL A 373 -2.92 1.96 6.65
CA VAL A 373 -1.99 2.36 7.72
C VAL A 373 -1.55 3.82 7.53
N LEU A 374 -1.13 4.22 6.32
CA LEU A 374 -0.75 5.60 6.04
C LEU A 374 -1.90 6.58 6.22
N GLU A 375 -3.12 6.21 5.80
CA GLU A 375 -4.32 7.02 6.00
C GLU A 375 -4.62 7.25 7.49
N ALA A 376 -4.54 6.18 8.30
CA ALA A 376 -4.79 6.27 9.74
C ALA A 376 -3.70 7.07 10.47
N ILE A 377 -2.43 6.87 10.12
CA ILE A 377 -1.31 7.65 10.66
C ILE A 377 -1.47 9.12 10.31
N THR A 378 -1.78 9.44 9.06
CA THR A 378 -1.97 10.82 8.62
C THR A 378 -3.11 11.50 9.40
N ALA A 379 -4.19 10.76 9.68
CA ALA A 379 -5.32 11.24 10.47
C ALA A 379 -5.08 11.25 12.00
N GLY A 380 -3.95 10.72 12.49
CA GLY A 380 -3.65 10.65 13.93
C GLY A 380 -4.47 9.62 14.70
N VAL A 381 -4.92 8.58 14.02
CA VAL A 381 -5.77 7.51 14.56
C VAL A 381 -4.90 6.32 14.99
N ALA A 382 -5.03 5.89 16.25
CA ALA A 382 -4.35 4.70 16.75
C ALA A 382 -5.00 3.41 16.20
N MET A 383 -4.26 2.31 16.18
CA MET A 383 -4.73 1.09 15.52
C MET A 383 -4.89 -0.10 16.47
N LEU A 384 -5.88 -0.94 16.19
CA LEU A 384 -6.00 -2.30 16.68
C LEU A 384 -5.70 -3.21 15.50
N THR A 385 -4.68 -4.07 15.59
CA THR A 385 -4.20 -4.83 14.44
C THR A 385 -4.90 -6.18 14.34
N TRP A 386 -5.37 -6.51 13.14
CA TRP A 386 -5.83 -7.83 12.74
C TRP A 386 -5.18 -8.26 11.41
N PRO A 387 -3.85 -8.46 11.34
CA PRO A 387 -3.18 -8.83 10.10
C PRO A 387 -3.66 -10.20 9.61
N MET A 388 -3.85 -10.35 8.30
CA MET A 388 -4.43 -11.56 7.70
C MET A 388 -3.57 -12.17 6.59
N ALA A 389 -2.89 -11.35 5.77
CA ALA A 389 -2.12 -11.81 4.61
C ALA A 389 -1.07 -10.79 4.14
N ALA A 390 -0.37 -11.12 3.05
CA ALA A 390 0.57 -10.23 2.36
C ALA A 390 1.62 -9.62 3.31
N ASP A 391 1.75 -8.29 3.30
CA ASP A 391 2.66 -7.49 4.11
C ASP A 391 2.14 -7.17 5.52
N GLN A 392 0.88 -7.51 5.80
CA GLN A 392 0.15 -7.02 6.97
C GLN A 392 0.77 -7.42 8.30
N PHE A 393 1.39 -8.61 8.39
CA PHE A 393 2.09 -9.05 9.60
C PHE A 393 3.36 -8.23 9.86
N CYS A 394 4.08 -7.84 8.80
CA CYS A 394 5.22 -6.93 8.92
C CYS A 394 4.76 -5.54 9.35
N ASN A 395 3.68 -5.04 8.74
CA ASN A 395 3.10 -3.74 9.08
C ASN A 395 2.61 -3.72 10.53
N ALA A 396 1.89 -4.73 10.98
CA ALA A 396 1.43 -4.84 12.37
C ALA A 396 2.61 -4.82 13.34
N ARG A 397 3.68 -5.57 13.05
CA ARG A 397 4.91 -5.57 13.86
C ARG A 397 5.52 -4.18 13.96
N LEU A 398 5.71 -3.49 12.82
CA LEU A 398 6.24 -2.12 12.80
C LEU A 398 5.40 -1.18 13.68
N LEU A 399 4.08 -1.26 13.56
CA LEU A 399 3.16 -0.38 14.29
C LEU A 399 3.14 -0.63 15.80
N ILE A 400 3.35 -1.87 16.23
CA ILE A 400 3.34 -2.28 17.63
C ILE A 400 4.71 -2.04 18.27
N GLU A 401 5.79 -2.53 17.63
CA GLU A 401 7.12 -2.58 18.24
C GLU A 401 7.91 -1.28 18.04
N SER A 402 7.93 -0.76 16.81
CA SER A 402 8.75 0.40 16.43
C SER A 402 7.98 1.70 16.62
N ALA A 403 6.87 1.87 15.90
CA ALA A 403 6.10 3.11 15.91
C ALA A 403 5.27 3.28 17.18
N LYS A 404 4.90 2.18 17.87
CA LYS A 404 4.13 2.14 19.12
C LYS A 404 2.81 2.92 19.04
N VAL A 405 2.11 2.78 17.92
CA VAL A 405 0.80 3.42 17.63
C VAL A 405 -0.32 2.39 17.49
N ALA A 406 -0.06 1.12 17.82
CA ALA A 406 -1.04 0.06 17.69
C ALA A 406 -1.00 -0.97 18.83
N VAL A 407 -2.13 -1.65 19.02
CA VAL A 407 -2.31 -2.79 19.94
C VAL A 407 -2.71 -4.04 19.14
N PRO A 408 -2.10 -5.21 19.39
CA PRO A 408 -2.54 -6.45 18.77
C PRO A 408 -3.95 -6.83 19.26
N ALA A 409 -4.87 -7.08 18.33
CA ALA A 409 -6.23 -7.50 18.66
C ALA A 409 -6.48 -8.97 18.30
N VAL A 410 -6.16 -9.35 17.06
CA VAL A 410 -6.31 -10.71 16.52
C VAL A 410 -5.21 -10.91 15.47
N GLU A 411 -4.93 -12.13 15.05
CA GLU A 411 -4.09 -12.38 13.86
C GLU A 411 -4.63 -13.56 13.05
N GLY A 412 -4.45 -13.52 11.73
CA GLY A 412 -4.76 -14.62 10.82
C GLY A 412 -6.09 -14.48 10.07
N MET A 413 -6.07 -14.86 8.79
CA MET A 413 -7.22 -14.79 7.87
C MET A 413 -8.40 -15.67 8.29
N LYS A 414 -8.14 -16.84 8.89
CA LYS A 414 -9.16 -17.83 9.28
C LYS A 414 -9.46 -17.84 10.78
N THR A 415 -8.83 -16.96 11.54
CA THR A 415 -8.97 -16.94 13.00
C THR A 415 -10.34 -16.40 13.37
N ILE A 416 -11.06 -17.15 14.20
CA ILE A 416 -12.30 -16.69 14.84
C ILE A 416 -11.91 -16.26 16.25
N PRO A 417 -11.98 -14.96 16.59
CA PRO A 417 -11.55 -14.49 17.90
C PRO A 417 -12.50 -14.95 19.00
N ASP A 418 -11.98 -15.16 20.20
CA ASP A 418 -12.84 -15.26 21.38
C ASP A 418 -13.48 -13.88 21.66
N ALA A 419 -14.80 -13.84 21.69
CA ALA A 419 -15.54 -12.59 21.81
C ALA A 419 -15.31 -11.87 23.15
N LYS A 420 -15.04 -12.62 24.23
CA LYS A 420 -14.79 -12.06 25.56
C LYS A 420 -13.39 -11.46 25.63
N GLU A 421 -12.40 -12.15 25.07
CA GLU A 421 -11.02 -11.66 24.94
C GLU A 421 -10.99 -10.38 24.09
N LEU A 422 -11.52 -10.44 22.87
CA LEU A 422 -11.57 -9.28 21.97
C LEU A 422 -12.37 -8.13 22.61
N GLY A 423 -13.51 -8.42 23.23
CA GLY A 423 -14.31 -7.41 23.93
C GLY A 423 -13.56 -6.76 25.11
N GLY A 424 -12.71 -7.51 25.80
CA GLY A 424 -11.80 -7.01 26.83
C GLY A 424 -10.73 -6.08 26.25
N ILE A 425 -10.08 -6.49 25.16
CA ILE A 425 -9.07 -5.68 24.43
C ILE A 425 -9.69 -4.36 23.98
N LEU A 426 -10.85 -4.40 23.33
CA LEU A 426 -11.56 -3.21 22.84
C LEU A 426 -11.88 -2.25 23.98
N ARG A 427 -12.49 -2.75 25.07
CA ARG A 427 -12.87 -1.92 26.22
C ARG A 427 -11.66 -1.25 26.88
N ASN A 428 -10.60 -2.01 27.16
CA ASN A 428 -9.42 -1.50 27.83
C ASN A 428 -8.67 -0.47 26.97
N THR A 429 -8.47 -0.80 25.70
CA THR A 429 -7.69 0.00 24.75
C THR A 429 -8.40 1.30 24.40
N ILE A 430 -9.69 1.24 24.10
CA ILE A 430 -10.46 2.43 23.70
C ILE A 430 -10.72 3.35 24.91
N GLY A 431 -10.81 2.78 26.10
CA GLY A 431 -10.86 3.54 27.36
C GLY A 431 -9.54 4.20 27.73
N GLU A 432 -9.17 4.03 29.01
CA GLU A 432 -7.98 4.65 29.61
C GLU A 432 -6.66 4.01 29.15
N GLY A 433 -6.67 2.70 28.88
CA GLY A 433 -5.45 1.91 28.63
C GLY A 433 -4.70 2.28 27.35
N GLY A 434 -5.38 2.86 26.35
CA GLY A 434 -4.75 3.26 25.10
C GLY A 434 -4.52 4.76 24.92
N LYS A 435 -4.61 5.57 26.00
CA LYS A 435 -4.39 7.03 25.93
C LYS A 435 -3.02 7.41 25.38
N GLU A 436 -1.95 6.77 25.87
CA GLU A 436 -0.58 7.02 25.41
C GLU A 436 -0.41 6.65 23.93
N ILE A 437 -0.99 5.52 23.50
CA ILE A 437 -0.93 5.06 22.11
C ILE A 437 -1.64 6.06 21.17
N ARG A 438 -2.81 6.57 21.58
CA ARG A 438 -3.50 7.64 20.83
C ARG A 438 -2.68 8.93 20.77
N GLN A 439 -2.06 9.31 21.88
CA GLN A 439 -1.22 10.51 21.92
C GLN A 439 -0.03 10.37 20.95
N ARG A 440 0.61 9.20 20.93
CA ARG A 440 1.69 8.90 19.99
C ARG A 440 1.24 8.88 18.53
N ALA A 441 0.03 8.38 18.25
CA ALA A 441 -0.54 8.43 16.90
C ALA A 441 -0.72 9.89 16.43
N LYS A 442 -1.17 10.80 17.30
CA LYS A 442 -1.28 12.24 16.99
C LYS A 442 0.08 12.91 16.77
N GLU A 443 1.08 12.55 17.56
CA GLU A 443 2.45 13.04 17.37
C GLU A 443 3.03 12.55 16.04
N LEU A 444 2.80 11.28 15.69
CA LEU A 444 3.25 10.72 14.43
C LEU A 444 2.52 11.35 13.23
N SER A 445 1.22 11.64 13.35
CA SER A 445 0.46 12.42 12.36
C SER A 445 1.09 13.80 12.12
N THR A 446 1.48 14.49 13.19
CA THR A 446 2.16 15.79 13.08
C THR A 446 3.45 15.65 12.28
N LYS A 447 4.28 14.63 12.57
CA LYS A 447 5.50 14.35 11.82
C LYS A 447 5.24 13.96 10.36
N ALA A 448 4.16 13.21 10.09
CA ALA A 448 3.76 12.85 8.74
C ALA A 448 3.40 14.09 7.91
N VAL A 449 2.64 15.03 8.49
CA VAL A 449 2.30 16.31 7.86
C VAL A 449 3.54 17.17 7.65
N GLU A 450 4.45 17.22 8.62
CA GLU A 450 5.73 17.94 8.51
C GLU A 450 6.64 17.36 7.43
N ALA A 451 6.67 16.03 7.27
CA ALA A 451 7.53 15.35 6.30
C ALA A 451 7.22 15.76 4.85
N VAL A 452 5.94 15.95 4.51
CA VAL A 452 5.48 16.25 3.14
C VAL A 452 5.30 17.75 2.86
N ARG A 453 5.33 18.59 3.90
CA ARG A 453 5.34 20.05 3.74
C ARG A 453 6.62 20.50 3.04
N GLU A 454 6.58 21.66 2.38
CA GLU A 454 7.75 22.23 1.72
C GLU A 454 8.94 22.31 2.69
N GLY A 455 10.07 21.74 2.28
CA GLY A 455 11.27 21.64 3.11
C GLY A 455 11.26 20.50 4.13
N GLY A 456 10.20 19.70 4.25
CA GLY A 456 10.13 18.48 5.06
C GLY A 456 11.01 17.34 4.54
N SER A 457 11.18 16.26 5.30
CA SER A 457 12.06 15.13 4.93
C SER A 457 11.61 14.47 3.62
N SER A 458 10.38 14.01 3.54
CA SER A 458 9.84 13.35 2.33
C SER A 458 9.66 14.32 1.16
N TRP A 459 9.40 15.61 1.42
CA TRP A 459 9.45 16.63 0.37
C TRP A 459 10.85 16.76 -0.23
N ARG A 460 11.90 16.83 0.60
CA ARG A 460 13.29 16.91 0.12
C ARG A 460 13.70 15.65 -0.64
N GLU A 461 13.39 14.48 -0.11
CA GLU A 461 13.67 13.22 -0.81
C GLU A 461 12.94 13.12 -2.14
N LEU A 462 11.73 13.69 -2.26
CA LEU A 462 11.04 13.77 -3.54
C LEU A 462 11.70 14.75 -4.51
N GLU A 463 12.22 15.89 -4.04
CA GLU A 463 13.05 16.77 -4.88
C GLU A 463 14.32 16.04 -5.34
N ASP A 464 14.96 15.27 -4.47
CA ASP A 464 16.15 14.48 -4.80
C ASP A 464 15.83 13.40 -5.86
N VAL A 465 14.70 12.71 -5.73
CA VAL A 465 14.19 11.77 -6.77
C VAL A 465 14.01 12.49 -8.10
N VAL A 466 13.42 13.69 -8.10
CA VAL A 466 13.27 14.48 -9.33
C VAL A 466 14.63 14.87 -9.90
N GLU A 467 15.56 15.34 -9.08
CA GLU A 467 16.90 15.69 -9.53
C GLU A 467 17.61 14.49 -10.17
N GLU A 468 17.49 13.30 -9.58
CA GLU A 468 18.03 12.06 -10.15
C GLU A 468 17.37 11.69 -11.49
N ILE A 469 16.05 11.85 -11.64
CA ILE A 469 15.36 11.64 -12.92
C ILE A 469 15.90 12.59 -14.01
N TYR A 470 16.14 13.86 -13.67
CA TYR A 470 16.73 14.83 -14.61
C TYR A 470 18.18 14.48 -14.95
N LYS A 471 18.99 14.06 -13.96
CA LYS A 471 20.37 13.60 -14.20
C LYS A 471 20.42 12.40 -15.13
N ILE A 472 19.55 11.42 -14.90
CA ILE A 472 19.38 10.24 -15.76
C ILE A 472 19.06 10.67 -17.20
N SER A 473 18.07 11.54 -17.38
CA SER A 473 17.64 11.97 -18.71
C SER A 473 18.74 12.70 -19.47
N SER A 474 19.59 13.46 -18.79
CA SER A 474 20.74 14.13 -19.41
C SER A 474 21.87 13.21 -19.88
N LYS A 475 21.84 11.92 -19.53
CA LYS A 475 22.85 10.91 -19.96
C LYS A 475 22.36 10.05 -21.14
N VAL A 476 21.06 10.00 -21.37
CA VAL A 476 20.40 9.19 -22.43
C VAL A 476 20.38 9.96 -23.77
N HIS A 477 20.67 11.26 -23.74
CA HIS A 477 20.80 12.16 -24.89
C HIS A 477 22.21 12.75 -24.92
#